data_AF-A0AAE0UD74-F1
#
_entry.id   AF-A0AAE0UD74-F1
#
_cell.length_a   1.000
_cell.length_b   1.000
_cell.length_c   1.000
_cell.angle_alpha   90.00
_cell.angle_beta   90.00
_cell.angle_gamma   90.00
#
_symmetry.space_group_name_H-M   'P 1'
#
loop_
_entity.id
_entity.type
_entity.pdbx_description
1 polymer ?
#
loop_
_entity_poly.entity_id
_entity_poly.type
_entity_poly.pdbx_seq_one_letter_code
_entity_poly.pdbx_strand_id
1 'polypeptide(L)'
;MGVGDFQNSLTMYVLSAFGPPMIRTFLGNGTIFTPNSRRNIEVYEKIQVRLGSDLLLGSTVVQSERTNSGHKLWVKNGRTDQFTLVKAKKLLIAIEPTKQNMEPFELDKTEKAVFDRLEHSVVHCGIVSHPSLPVDVSIVNIPTAGAPTNYMALPKPDFNARFDYMGGNSTNWRILMVGKKNLSKDKAQGLVNRNFEDMVKRGTLPSGGPAKLEIKAWSDHGAMHMHAPAKDIRNGFIQKQYALQGHKGTWWTGGAFSHQFQAVLWAFDDILITKMLA
;
A
#
# COMPACT_ATOMS: atom_id res chain seq x y z
N MET A 1 0.81 -7.55 -4.59
CA MET A 1 2.03 -6.76 -4.85
C MET A 1 1.68 -5.72 -5.89
N GLY A 2 1.13 -4.61 -5.44
CA GLY A 2 0.33 -3.72 -6.29
C GLY A 2 1.13 -2.80 -7.18
N VAL A 3 2.32 -3.16 -7.70
CA VAL A 3 3.19 -2.22 -8.47
C VAL A 3 2.47 -1.57 -9.66
N GLY A 4 1.46 -2.24 -10.21
CA GLY A 4 0.67 -1.72 -11.31
C GLY A 4 1.09 -2.39 -12.62
N ASP A 5 1.42 -1.60 -13.64
CA ASP A 5 1.89 -2.10 -14.93
C ASP A 5 3.38 -2.46 -14.82
N PHE A 6 3.65 -3.73 -14.49
CA PHE A 6 5.00 -4.25 -14.33
C PHE A 6 5.86 -4.12 -15.59
N GLN A 7 5.27 -4.26 -16.78
CA GLN A 7 6.03 -4.27 -18.03
C GLN A 7 6.55 -2.88 -18.40
N ASN A 8 5.85 -1.83 -17.96
CA ASN A 8 6.19 -0.43 -18.25
C ASN A 8 6.79 0.30 -17.05
N SER A 9 7.02 -0.39 -15.93
CA SER A 9 7.67 0.17 -14.75
C SER A 9 9.19 0.17 -14.89
N LEU A 10 9.87 1.16 -14.33
CA LEU A 10 11.34 1.15 -14.29
C LEU A 10 11.85 -0.04 -13.46
N THR A 11 12.87 -0.74 -13.97
CA THR A 11 13.51 -1.87 -13.28
C THR A 11 13.90 -1.54 -11.85
N MET A 12 14.37 -0.32 -11.58
CA MET A 12 14.71 0.14 -10.23
C MET A 12 13.51 0.03 -9.27
N TYR A 13 12.32 0.47 -9.65
CA TYR A 13 11.13 0.38 -8.78
C TYR A 13 10.62 -1.04 -8.65
N VAL A 14 10.70 -1.85 -9.72
CA VAL A 14 10.34 -3.27 -9.67
C VAL A 14 11.26 -4.02 -8.72
N LEU A 15 12.58 -3.90 -8.88
CA LEU A 15 13.56 -4.56 -8.02
C LEU A 15 13.54 -4.05 -6.59
N SER A 16 13.10 -2.82 -6.36
CA SER A 16 12.98 -2.33 -5.00
C SER A 16 11.69 -2.81 -4.30
N ALA A 17 10.60 -2.99 -5.06
CA ALA A 17 9.40 -3.67 -4.55
C ALA A 17 9.62 -5.19 -4.37
N PHE A 18 10.47 -5.80 -5.19
CA PHE A 18 10.85 -7.23 -5.18
C PHE A 18 12.35 -7.40 -4.96
N GLY A 19 12.83 -6.88 -3.84
CA GLY A 19 14.26 -6.92 -3.52
C GLY A 19 14.83 -8.33 -3.36
N PRO A 20 16.16 -8.45 -3.33
CA PRO A 20 16.85 -9.73 -3.14
C PRO A 20 16.33 -10.57 -1.96
N PRO A 21 15.96 -10.02 -0.79
CA PRO A 21 15.39 -10.83 0.29
C PRO A 21 14.11 -11.56 -0.13
N MET A 22 13.19 -10.86 -0.81
CA MET A 22 11.93 -11.42 -1.27
C MET A 22 12.13 -12.46 -2.38
N ILE A 23 13.04 -12.18 -3.33
CA ILE A 23 13.39 -13.14 -4.39
C ILE A 23 13.94 -14.42 -3.79
N ARG A 24 14.88 -14.34 -2.84
CA ARG A 24 15.41 -15.53 -2.16
C ARG A 24 14.33 -16.33 -1.46
N THR A 25 13.42 -15.65 -0.75
CA THR A 25 12.28 -16.29 -0.10
C THR A 25 11.38 -17.03 -1.09
N PHE A 26 11.03 -16.42 -2.24
CA PHE A 26 10.22 -17.09 -3.26
C PHE A 26 10.92 -18.27 -3.93
N LEU A 27 12.25 -18.24 -4.02
CA LEU A 27 13.06 -19.35 -4.53
C LEU A 27 13.34 -20.45 -3.48
N GLY A 28 12.78 -20.34 -2.27
CA GLY A 28 13.03 -21.29 -1.17
C GLY A 28 14.41 -21.15 -0.51
N ASN A 29 15.18 -20.13 -0.89
CA ASN A 29 16.53 -19.84 -0.38
C ASN A 29 16.53 -18.84 0.79
N GLY A 30 15.36 -18.54 1.35
CA GLY A 30 15.20 -17.58 2.44
C GLY A 30 14.03 -17.94 3.33
N THR A 31 14.10 -17.56 4.61
CA THR A 31 13.07 -17.84 5.60
C THR A 31 11.90 -16.87 5.50
N ILE A 32 10.67 -17.37 5.65
CA ILE A 32 9.48 -16.57 5.88
C ILE A 32 9.21 -16.53 7.38
N PHE A 33 9.11 -15.33 7.94
CA PHE A 33 8.68 -15.15 9.33
C PHE A 33 7.22 -14.74 9.36
N THR A 34 6.45 -15.35 10.25
CA THR A 34 5.08 -14.96 10.55
C THR A 34 4.86 -15.10 12.05
N PRO A 35 4.05 -14.24 12.69
CA PRO A 35 3.69 -14.42 14.09
C PRO A 35 3.08 -15.80 14.33
N ASN A 36 3.23 -16.36 15.54
CA ASN A 36 2.65 -17.66 15.89
C ASN A 36 1.12 -17.67 15.70
N SER A 37 0.45 -16.53 15.93
CA SER A 37 -0.98 -16.37 15.66
C SER A 37 -1.36 -16.41 14.18
N ARG A 38 -0.36 -16.34 13.28
CA ARG A 38 -0.50 -16.12 11.83
C ARG A 38 -1.16 -14.79 11.44
N ARG A 39 -1.41 -13.90 12.41
CA ARG A 39 -1.98 -12.57 12.15
C ARG A 39 -0.85 -11.55 12.14
N ASN A 40 -0.53 -11.00 10.97
CA ASN A 40 0.50 -9.96 10.85
C ASN A 40 0.21 -8.72 11.72
N ILE A 41 -1.07 -8.46 12.03
CA ILE A 41 -1.47 -7.35 12.90
C ILE A 41 -1.00 -7.50 14.36
N GLU A 42 -0.70 -8.71 14.83
CA GLU A 42 -0.30 -8.97 16.22
C GLU A 42 0.92 -8.13 16.62
N VAL A 43 1.85 -7.91 15.70
CA VAL A 43 3.04 -7.09 15.93
C VAL A 43 2.65 -5.63 16.22
N TYR A 44 1.69 -5.08 15.47
CA TYR A 44 1.21 -3.72 15.63
C TYR A 44 0.34 -3.55 16.88
N GLU A 45 -0.45 -4.55 17.26
CA GLU A 45 -1.18 -4.55 18.53
C GLU A 45 -0.22 -4.48 19.72
N LYS A 46 0.89 -5.24 19.68
CA LYS A 46 1.94 -5.16 20.72
C LYS A 46 2.63 -3.80 20.76
N ILE A 47 2.92 -3.21 19.59
CA ILE A 47 3.46 -1.85 19.50
C ILE A 47 2.47 -0.83 20.08
N GLN A 48 1.18 -0.97 19.76
CA GLN A 48 0.13 -0.10 20.28
C GLN A 48 0.07 -0.15 21.80
N VAL A 49 0.10 -1.35 22.40
CA VAL A 49 0.16 -1.53 23.86
C VAL A 49 1.42 -0.85 24.44
N ARG A 50 2.56 -0.99 23.78
CA ARG A 50 3.84 -0.42 24.25
C ARG A 50 3.87 1.12 24.21
N LEU A 51 3.22 1.73 23.22
CA LEU A 51 3.14 3.19 23.07
C LEU A 51 2.06 3.81 23.98
N GLY A 52 0.98 3.08 24.28
CA GLY A 52 -0.03 3.50 25.25
C GLY A 52 -0.61 4.89 24.93
N SER A 53 -0.45 5.84 25.88
CA SER A 53 -0.96 7.20 25.77
C SER A 53 -0.25 8.08 24.74
N ASP A 54 0.88 7.65 24.20
CA ASP A 54 1.59 8.38 23.14
C ASP A 54 0.83 8.30 21.79
N LEU A 55 -0.15 7.41 21.66
CA LEU A 55 -0.96 7.23 20.46
C LEU A 55 -2.28 7.99 20.52
N LEU A 56 -2.52 8.81 19.48
CA LEU A 56 -3.82 9.43 19.21
C LEU A 56 -4.58 8.66 18.12
N LEU A 57 -5.18 7.52 18.49
CA LEU A 57 -5.96 6.70 17.55
C LEU A 57 -7.27 7.36 17.14
N GLY A 58 -7.80 6.99 15.97
CA GLY A 58 -9.04 7.54 15.44
C GLY A 58 -9.00 9.06 15.24
N SER A 59 -7.80 9.62 15.07
CA SER A 59 -7.57 11.06 14.98
C SER A 59 -6.79 11.40 13.72
N THR A 60 -6.95 12.63 13.23
CA THR A 60 -6.35 13.11 11.98
C THR A 60 -5.75 14.49 12.19
N VAL A 61 -4.54 14.73 11.67
CA VAL A 61 -3.99 16.10 11.58
C VAL A 61 -4.82 16.86 10.55
N VAL A 62 -5.45 17.97 10.95
CA VAL A 62 -6.28 18.80 10.05
C VAL A 62 -5.62 20.12 9.69
N GLN A 63 -4.63 20.55 10.46
CA GLN A 63 -3.84 21.74 10.19
C GLN A 63 -2.46 21.61 10.84
N SER A 64 -1.47 22.28 10.26
CA SER A 64 -0.14 22.41 10.86
C SER A 64 0.48 23.78 10.64
N GLU A 65 1.39 24.15 11.54
CA GLU A 65 2.38 25.21 11.33
C GLU A 65 3.76 24.55 11.38
N ARG A 66 4.51 24.59 10.28
CA ARG A 66 5.85 23.98 10.18
C ARG A 66 6.92 25.05 9.99
N THR A 67 7.85 25.13 10.93
CA THR A 67 8.96 26.11 10.93
C THR A 67 10.29 25.45 11.29
N ASN A 68 11.40 26.14 11.03
CA ASN A 68 12.74 25.62 11.39
C ASN A 68 12.95 25.49 12.91
N SER A 69 12.18 26.22 13.72
CA SER A 69 12.29 26.21 15.19
C SER A 69 11.30 25.27 15.87
N GLY A 70 10.39 24.66 15.11
CA GLY A 70 9.43 23.70 15.61
C GLY A 70 8.12 23.69 14.84
N HIS A 71 7.24 22.80 15.28
CA HIS A 71 5.99 22.45 14.63
C HIS A 71 4.83 22.53 15.61
N LYS A 72 3.67 22.92 15.09
CA LYS A 72 2.38 22.77 15.76
C LYS A 72 1.45 21.97 14.86
N LEU A 73 0.80 20.96 15.40
CA LEU A 73 -0.19 20.15 14.69
C LEU A 73 -1.51 20.21 15.45
N TRP A 74 -2.59 20.51 14.75
CA TRP A 74 -3.95 20.40 15.26
C TRP A 74 -4.49 19.05 14.86
N VAL A 75 -4.62 18.17 15.86
CA VAL A 75 -5.08 16.79 15.69
C VAL A 75 -6.53 16.71 16.14
N LYS A 76 -7.43 16.42 15.19
CA LYS A 76 -8.86 16.27 15.46
C LYS A 76 -9.19 14.81 15.74
N ASN A 77 -9.83 14.53 16.86
CA ASN A 77 -10.40 13.22 17.15
C ASN A 77 -11.67 13.02 16.31
N GLY A 78 -11.72 11.96 15.51
CA GLY A 78 -12.83 11.69 14.60
C GLY A 78 -14.11 11.18 15.27
N ARG A 79 -14.08 10.85 16.56
CA ARG A 79 -15.25 10.39 17.33
C ARG A 79 -15.85 11.49 18.21
N THR A 80 -15.02 12.35 18.79
CA THR A 80 -15.45 13.38 19.74
C THR A 80 -15.40 14.80 19.18
N ASP A 81 -14.84 14.98 17.98
CA ASP A 81 -14.52 16.28 17.37
C ASP A 81 -13.59 17.17 18.20
N GLN A 82 -13.00 16.65 19.29
CA GLN A 82 -12.05 17.38 20.13
C GLN A 82 -10.70 17.56 19.41
N PHE A 83 -10.06 18.70 19.70
CA PHE A 83 -8.75 19.04 19.14
C PHE A 83 -7.65 18.87 20.18
N THR A 84 -6.56 18.23 19.78
CA THR A 84 -5.30 18.15 20.53
C THR A 84 -4.24 18.96 19.79
N LEU A 85 -3.62 19.92 20.46
CA LEU A 85 -2.49 20.68 19.93
C LEU A 85 -1.18 19.96 20.28
N VAL A 86 -0.52 19.38 19.29
CA VAL A 86 0.80 18.76 19.44
C VAL A 86 1.88 19.78 19.07
N LYS A 87 2.84 20.00 19.98
CA LYS A 87 4.01 20.85 19.74
C LYS A 87 5.26 19.97 19.69
N ALA A 88 6.06 20.09 18.64
CA ALA A 88 7.24 19.25 18.43
C ALA A 88 8.43 20.05 17.90
N LYS A 89 9.65 19.66 18.27
CA LYS A 89 10.88 20.28 17.73
C LYS A 89 11.23 19.78 16.34
N LYS A 90 10.98 18.49 16.08
CA LYS A 90 11.20 17.81 14.80
C LYS A 90 9.92 17.04 14.45
N LEU A 91 9.61 16.91 13.16
CA LEU A 91 8.43 16.21 12.67
C LEU A 91 8.86 15.07 11.75
N LEU A 92 8.42 13.84 12.03
CA LEU A 92 8.59 12.69 11.14
C LEU A 92 7.24 12.35 10.52
N ILE A 93 7.16 12.35 9.18
CA ILE A 93 5.95 12.02 8.42
C ILE A 93 6.14 10.65 7.76
N ALA A 94 5.25 9.71 8.07
CA ALA A 94 5.30 8.32 7.62
C ALA A 94 4.08 7.92 6.75
N ILE A 95 3.30 8.89 6.29
CA ILE A 95 2.16 8.67 5.38
C ILE A 95 2.58 8.92 3.94
N GLU A 96 1.92 8.26 3.00
CA GLU A 96 2.16 8.50 1.57
C GLU A 96 1.85 9.96 1.20
N PRO A 97 2.76 10.69 0.53
CA PRO A 97 2.61 12.12 0.22
C PRO A 97 1.63 12.38 -0.95
N THR A 98 0.41 11.86 -0.86
CA THR A 98 -0.68 12.21 -1.79
C THR A 98 -1.13 13.66 -1.54
N LYS A 99 -1.73 14.29 -2.56
CA LYS A 99 -2.27 15.65 -2.41
C LYS A 99 -3.22 15.78 -1.21
N GLN A 100 -4.10 14.78 -1.00
CA GLN A 100 -5.03 14.76 0.12
C GLN A 100 -4.32 14.61 1.46
N ASN A 101 -3.36 13.68 1.58
CA ASN A 101 -2.62 13.47 2.82
C ASN A 101 -1.78 14.69 3.21
N MET A 102 -1.31 15.44 2.21
CA MET A 102 -0.42 16.59 2.41
C MET A 102 -1.14 17.93 2.58
N GLU A 103 -2.47 17.97 2.37
CA GLU A 103 -3.28 19.19 2.51
C GLU A 103 -3.10 19.87 3.88
N PRO A 104 -3.11 19.16 5.03
CA PRO A 104 -2.91 19.76 6.35
C PRO A 104 -1.50 20.30 6.59
N PHE A 105 -0.53 19.92 5.75
CA PHE A 105 0.91 20.14 5.99
C PHE A 105 1.48 21.36 5.26
N GLU A 106 0.67 22.04 4.45
CA GLU A 106 1.05 23.27 3.72
C GLU A 106 2.43 23.16 3.06
N LEU A 107 2.56 22.20 2.13
CA LEU A 107 3.80 21.97 1.40
C LEU A 107 4.31 23.25 0.72
N ASP A 108 5.61 23.52 0.87
CA ASP A 108 6.26 24.63 0.19
C ASP A 108 6.61 24.30 -1.27
N LYS A 109 7.25 25.25 -1.97
CA LYS A 109 7.63 25.07 -3.38
C LYS A 109 8.63 23.93 -3.58
N THR A 110 9.54 23.72 -2.65
CA THR A 110 10.59 22.69 -2.73
C THR A 110 9.97 21.30 -2.56
N GLU A 111 9.07 21.16 -1.58
CA GLU A 111 8.35 19.90 -1.33
C GLU A 111 7.41 19.56 -2.49
N LYS A 112 6.63 20.53 -2.97
CA LYS A 112 5.73 20.35 -4.12
C LYS A 112 6.49 19.95 -5.39
N ALA A 113 7.67 20.53 -5.63
CA ALA A 113 8.50 20.18 -6.77
C ALA A 113 8.93 18.71 -6.79
N VAL A 114 8.89 18.02 -5.65
CA VAL A 114 9.10 16.57 -5.52
C VAL A 114 7.76 15.84 -5.55
N PHE A 115 6.84 16.12 -4.63
CA PHE A 115 5.65 15.30 -4.45
C PHE A 115 4.66 15.37 -5.62
N ASP A 116 4.60 16.49 -6.36
CA ASP A 116 3.73 16.61 -7.54
C ASP A 116 4.23 15.77 -8.75
N ARG A 117 5.44 15.21 -8.67
CA ARG A 117 6.01 14.35 -9.72
C ARG A 117 5.73 12.87 -9.53
N LEU A 118 5.21 12.49 -8.35
CA LEU A 118 5.00 11.09 -8.00
C LEU A 118 3.72 10.55 -8.66
N GLU A 119 3.86 9.38 -9.27
CA GLU A 119 2.78 8.49 -9.68
C GLU A 119 2.66 7.34 -8.68
N HIS A 120 1.49 6.70 -8.64
CA HIS A 120 1.26 5.56 -7.78
C HIS A 120 0.17 4.66 -8.34
N SER A 121 0.22 3.40 -7.93
CA SER A 121 -0.89 2.48 -8.08
C SER A 121 -1.84 2.60 -6.89
N VAL A 122 -2.99 1.93 -7.00
CA VAL A 122 -3.93 1.75 -5.89
C VAL A 122 -4.15 0.27 -5.68
N VAL A 123 -4.32 -0.13 -4.43
CA VAL A 123 -4.66 -1.51 -4.07
C VAL A 123 -5.97 -1.51 -3.30
N HIS A 124 -6.89 -2.39 -3.71
CA HIS A 124 -8.01 -2.75 -2.84
C HIS A 124 -7.89 -4.21 -2.43
N CYS A 125 -8.22 -4.47 -1.17
CA CYS A 125 -8.34 -5.82 -0.64
C CYS A 125 -9.79 -6.10 -0.28
N GLY A 126 -10.28 -7.27 -0.66
CA GLY A 126 -11.63 -7.71 -0.35
C GLY A 126 -11.62 -9.07 0.34
N ILE A 127 -12.65 -9.34 1.12
CA ILE A 127 -13.02 -10.69 1.56
C ILE A 127 -14.38 -10.98 0.94
N VAL A 128 -14.47 -12.07 0.18
CA VAL A 128 -15.70 -12.48 -0.51
C VAL A 128 -16.03 -13.92 -0.21
N SER A 129 -17.28 -14.30 -0.41
CA SER A 129 -17.73 -15.70 -0.35
C SER A 129 -18.68 -16.02 -1.49
N HIS A 130 -18.59 -17.25 -2.00
CA HIS A 130 -19.52 -17.82 -2.95
C HIS A 130 -19.37 -19.35 -3.00
N PRO A 131 -20.47 -20.14 -3.10
CA PRO A 131 -20.39 -21.60 -3.12
C PRO A 131 -19.58 -22.17 -4.30
N SER A 132 -19.54 -21.48 -5.44
CA SER A 132 -18.74 -21.89 -6.60
C SER A 132 -17.24 -21.63 -6.47
N LEU A 133 -16.78 -20.90 -5.45
CA LEU A 133 -15.35 -20.68 -5.26
C LEU A 133 -14.70 -21.93 -4.64
N PRO A 134 -13.57 -22.41 -5.17
CA PRO A 134 -12.96 -23.66 -4.72
C PRO A 134 -12.20 -23.48 -3.41
N VAL A 135 -12.39 -24.45 -2.50
CA VAL A 135 -11.59 -24.57 -1.27
C VAL A 135 -10.20 -25.12 -1.59
N ASP A 136 -9.20 -24.76 -0.78
CA ASP A 136 -7.80 -25.17 -0.92
C ASP A 136 -7.15 -24.85 -2.28
N VAL A 137 -7.72 -23.89 -3.01
CA VAL A 137 -7.24 -23.44 -4.31
C VAL A 137 -7.11 -21.91 -4.33
N SER A 138 -6.02 -21.44 -4.93
CA SER A 138 -5.86 -20.04 -5.35
C SER A 138 -6.13 -19.91 -6.85
N ILE A 139 -7.10 -19.07 -7.21
CA ILE A 139 -7.34 -18.73 -8.62
C ILE A 139 -6.53 -17.48 -8.93
N VAL A 140 -5.61 -17.56 -9.89
CA VAL A 140 -4.80 -16.43 -10.33
C VAL A 140 -5.25 -15.99 -11.71
N ASN A 141 -5.62 -14.73 -11.86
CA ASN A 141 -5.99 -14.20 -13.16
C ASN A 141 -4.72 -13.82 -13.94
N ILE A 142 -4.64 -14.33 -15.17
CA ILE A 142 -3.60 -13.98 -16.14
C ILE A 142 -4.26 -13.34 -17.37
N PRO A 143 -3.56 -12.47 -18.11
CA PRO A 143 -4.06 -11.99 -19.38
C PRO A 143 -4.24 -13.16 -20.36
N THR A 144 -5.25 -13.10 -21.23
CA THR A 144 -5.47 -14.13 -22.26
C THR A 144 -4.23 -14.38 -23.11
N ALA A 145 -3.47 -13.32 -23.42
CA ALA A 145 -2.22 -13.40 -24.17
C ALA A 145 -1.09 -14.17 -23.44
N GLY A 146 -1.24 -14.45 -22.15
CA GLY A 146 -0.31 -15.25 -21.35
C GLY A 146 -0.57 -16.75 -21.43
N ALA A 147 -1.78 -17.18 -21.81
CA ALA A 147 -2.12 -18.59 -21.88
C ALA A 147 -1.65 -19.22 -23.21
N PRO A 148 -1.19 -20.48 -23.21
CA PRO A 148 -0.89 -21.29 -22.03
C PRO A 148 0.51 -21.03 -21.43
N THR A 149 1.46 -20.47 -22.21
CA THR A 149 2.89 -20.49 -21.84
C THR A 149 3.64 -19.17 -22.10
N ASN A 150 2.94 -18.07 -22.40
CA ASN A 150 3.59 -16.77 -22.57
C ASN A 150 3.74 -16.06 -21.21
N TYR A 151 4.76 -16.47 -20.47
CA TYR A 151 5.08 -15.92 -19.14
C TYR A 151 5.50 -14.44 -19.18
N MET A 152 5.74 -13.87 -20.36
CA MET A 152 6.08 -12.45 -20.52
C MET A 152 4.85 -11.56 -20.61
N ALA A 153 3.65 -12.11 -20.85
CA ALA A 153 2.41 -11.32 -20.83
C ALA A 153 1.91 -11.14 -19.39
N LEU A 154 2.04 -9.93 -18.86
CA LEU A 154 1.61 -9.59 -17.50
C LEU A 154 0.29 -8.80 -17.50
N PRO A 155 -0.53 -8.89 -16.44
CA PRO A 155 -1.74 -8.09 -16.29
C PRO A 155 -1.45 -6.59 -16.33
N LYS A 156 -2.39 -5.82 -16.92
CA LYS A 156 -2.38 -4.35 -16.86
C LYS A 156 -3.48 -3.87 -15.90
N PRO A 157 -3.22 -2.85 -15.07
CA PRO A 157 -4.27 -2.21 -14.27
C PRO A 157 -5.39 -1.62 -15.14
N ASP A 158 -6.66 -1.74 -14.74
CA ASP A 158 -7.15 -2.30 -13.47
C ASP A 158 -7.38 -3.82 -13.58
N PHE A 159 -6.86 -4.60 -12.63
CA PHE A 159 -7.01 -6.06 -12.64
C PHE A 159 -7.23 -6.67 -11.25
N ASN A 160 -8.06 -7.71 -11.21
CA ASN A 160 -8.13 -8.61 -10.06
C ASN A 160 -6.98 -9.61 -10.17
N ALA A 161 -6.03 -9.59 -9.23
CA ALA A 161 -4.89 -10.51 -9.28
C ALA A 161 -5.30 -11.95 -9.00
N ARG A 162 -6.21 -12.16 -8.03
CA ARG A 162 -6.50 -13.50 -7.51
C ARG A 162 -7.71 -13.57 -6.59
N PHE A 163 -8.28 -14.77 -6.50
CA PHE A 163 -9.12 -15.24 -5.41
C PHE A 163 -8.30 -16.25 -4.60
N ASP A 164 -7.88 -15.88 -3.40
CA ASP A 164 -7.09 -16.75 -2.52
C ASP A 164 -7.95 -17.30 -1.39
N TYR A 165 -8.08 -18.63 -1.30
CA TYR A 165 -8.78 -19.25 -0.19
C TYR A 165 -8.12 -18.89 1.16
N MET A 166 -8.93 -18.50 2.15
CA MET A 166 -8.42 -18.06 3.45
C MET A 166 -7.93 -19.20 4.35
N GLY A 167 -8.19 -20.46 3.99
CA GLY A 167 -7.77 -21.63 4.76
C GLY A 167 -8.62 -21.88 6.01
N GLY A 168 -8.29 -22.93 6.77
CA GLY A 168 -8.84 -23.18 8.11
C GLY A 168 -10.35 -23.36 8.17
N ASN A 169 -10.94 -24.11 7.22
CA ASN A 169 -12.39 -24.32 7.07
C ASN A 169 -13.20 -23.02 6.87
N SER A 170 -12.55 -21.94 6.43
CA SER A 170 -13.21 -20.69 6.06
C SER A 170 -14.16 -20.92 4.87
N THR A 171 -15.16 -20.06 4.73
CA THR A 171 -15.99 -19.97 3.52
C THR A 171 -15.66 -18.69 2.72
N ASN A 172 -14.46 -18.14 2.93
CA ASN A 172 -14.05 -16.85 2.40
C ASN A 172 -12.78 -16.92 1.55
N TRP A 173 -12.72 -16.03 0.57
CA TRP A 173 -11.58 -15.79 -0.30
C TRP A 173 -11.13 -14.34 -0.20
N ARG A 174 -9.82 -14.15 -0.15
CA ARG A 174 -9.19 -12.84 -0.26
C ARG A 174 -9.09 -12.45 -1.72
N ILE A 175 -9.48 -11.21 -1.98
CA ILE A 175 -9.31 -10.51 -3.24
C ILE A 175 -8.14 -9.55 -3.13
N LEU A 176 -7.35 -9.47 -4.20
CA LEU A 176 -6.35 -8.43 -4.38
C LEU A 176 -6.57 -7.72 -5.72
N MET A 177 -7.15 -6.53 -5.67
CA MET A 177 -7.30 -5.66 -6.82
C MET A 177 -6.11 -4.70 -6.91
N VAL A 178 -5.56 -4.56 -8.11
CA VAL A 178 -4.51 -3.58 -8.41
C VAL A 178 -5.03 -2.66 -9.50
N GLY A 179 -4.98 -1.37 -9.22
CA GLY A 179 -5.56 -0.33 -10.06
C GLY A 179 -4.64 0.84 -10.32
N LYS A 180 -5.07 1.68 -11.25
CA LYS A 180 -4.54 3.04 -11.44
C LYS A 180 -5.04 3.96 -10.32
N LYS A 181 -4.42 5.14 -10.20
CA LYS A 181 -4.69 6.14 -9.15
C LYS A 181 -6.15 6.55 -8.93
N ASN A 182 -7.03 6.31 -9.89
CA ASN A 182 -8.44 6.70 -9.88
C ASN A 182 -9.41 5.50 -9.82
N LEU A 183 -8.92 4.29 -9.56
CA LEU A 183 -9.78 3.14 -9.32
C LEU A 183 -10.57 3.38 -8.02
N SER A 184 -11.90 3.47 -8.14
CA SER A 184 -12.78 3.59 -6.98
C SER A 184 -13.16 2.23 -6.42
N LYS A 185 -13.56 2.20 -5.14
CA LYS A 185 -14.12 1.01 -4.48
C LYS A 185 -15.20 0.32 -5.32
N ASP A 186 -16.20 1.06 -5.78
CA ASP A 186 -17.33 0.48 -6.51
C ASP A 186 -16.90 -0.14 -7.86
N LYS A 187 -15.98 0.53 -8.56
CA LYS A 187 -15.41 0.00 -9.81
C LYS A 187 -14.59 -1.27 -9.55
N ALA A 188 -13.81 -1.29 -8.47
CA ALA A 188 -13.01 -2.43 -8.08
C ALA A 188 -13.90 -3.63 -7.71
N GLN A 189 -14.91 -3.43 -6.87
CA GLN A 189 -15.91 -4.47 -6.53
C GLN A 189 -16.69 -4.96 -7.75
N GLY A 190 -17.03 -4.05 -8.66
CA GLY A 190 -17.69 -4.39 -9.93
C GLY A 190 -16.81 -5.23 -10.85
N LEU A 191 -15.51 -4.93 -10.95
CA LEU A 191 -14.55 -5.72 -11.72
C LEU A 191 -14.40 -7.14 -11.16
N VAL A 192 -14.32 -7.30 -9.84
CA VAL A 192 -14.22 -8.61 -9.20
C VAL A 192 -15.46 -9.47 -9.48
N ASN A 193 -16.65 -8.90 -9.35
CA ASN A 193 -17.90 -9.61 -9.67
C ASN A 193 -17.94 -10.00 -11.15
N ARG A 194 -17.59 -9.10 -12.07
CA ARG A 194 -17.53 -9.44 -13.50
C ARG A 194 -16.53 -10.56 -13.79
N ASN A 195 -15.34 -10.53 -13.18
CA ASN A 195 -14.37 -11.61 -13.37
C ASN A 195 -14.90 -12.95 -12.85
N PHE A 196 -15.62 -12.95 -11.72
CA PHE A 196 -16.28 -14.14 -11.21
C PHE A 196 -17.38 -14.65 -12.17
N GLU A 197 -18.28 -13.76 -12.62
CA GLU A 197 -19.35 -14.08 -13.58
C GLU A 197 -18.78 -14.66 -14.89
N ASP A 198 -17.69 -14.09 -15.41
CA ASP A 198 -17.01 -14.55 -16.61
C ASP A 198 -16.43 -15.96 -16.42
N MET A 199 -15.86 -16.28 -15.25
CA MET A 199 -15.33 -17.61 -14.95
C MET A 199 -16.46 -18.65 -14.87
N VAL A 200 -17.60 -18.30 -14.28
CA VAL A 200 -18.78 -19.20 -14.25
C VAL A 200 -19.32 -19.41 -15.66
N LYS A 201 -19.49 -18.34 -16.44
CA LYS A 201 -20.01 -18.39 -17.82
C LYS A 201 -19.14 -19.26 -18.74
N ARG A 202 -17.82 -19.23 -18.53
CA ARG A 202 -16.84 -20.02 -19.31
C ARG A 202 -16.66 -21.45 -18.80
N GLY A 203 -17.35 -21.84 -17.73
CA GLY A 203 -17.21 -23.16 -17.11
C GLY A 203 -15.90 -23.38 -16.35
N THR A 204 -15.15 -22.31 -16.07
CA THR A 204 -13.96 -22.36 -15.19
C THR A 204 -14.37 -22.60 -13.75
N LEU A 205 -15.49 -22.01 -13.33
CA LEU A 205 -16.13 -22.28 -12.05
C LEU A 205 -17.49 -22.94 -12.26
N PRO A 206 -17.95 -23.80 -11.34
CA PRO A 206 -19.26 -24.42 -11.44
C PRO A 206 -20.36 -23.36 -11.40
N SER A 207 -21.39 -23.54 -12.22
CA SER A 207 -22.62 -22.76 -12.13
C SER A 207 -23.44 -23.20 -10.90
N GLY A 208 -24.25 -22.27 -10.38
CA GLY A 208 -25.08 -22.48 -9.20
C GLY A 208 -24.87 -21.40 -8.14
N GLY A 209 -25.86 -21.22 -7.27
CA GLY A 209 -25.84 -20.16 -6.25
C GLY A 209 -26.25 -18.78 -6.78
N PRO A 210 -26.01 -17.71 -6.00
CA PRO A 210 -26.33 -16.34 -6.38
C PRO A 210 -25.56 -15.85 -7.63
N ALA A 211 -26.10 -14.85 -8.32
CA ALA A 211 -25.43 -14.29 -9.51
C ALA A 211 -24.13 -13.53 -9.18
N LYS A 212 -23.99 -13.03 -7.94
CA LYS A 212 -22.87 -12.18 -7.51
C LYS A 212 -22.20 -12.76 -6.27
N LEU A 213 -20.94 -12.38 -6.09
CA LEU A 213 -20.20 -12.64 -4.86
C LEU A 213 -20.82 -11.89 -3.69
N GLU A 214 -20.84 -12.52 -2.52
CA GLU A 214 -21.11 -11.81 -1.28
C GLU A 214 -19.81 -11.15 -0.81
N ILE A 215 -19.80 -9.82 -0.70
CA ILE A 215 -18.64 -9.05 -0.22
C ILE A 215 -18.74 -8.91 1.30
N LYS A 216 -17.93 -9.67 2.04
CA LYS A 216 -17.90 -9.68 3.51
C LYS A 216 -17.15 -8.48 4.09
N ALA A 217 -16.07 -8.07 3.43
CA ALA A 217 -15.28 -6.91 3.82
C ALA A 217 -14.55 -6.33 2.61
N TRP A 218 -14.28 -5.03 2.64
CA TRP A 218 -13.53 -4.35 1.59
C TRP A 218 -12.77 -3.17 2.14
N SER A 219 -11.48 -3.08 1.84
CA SER A 219 -10.61 -1.97 2.20
C SER A 219 -9.92 -1.40 0.98
N ASP A 220 -9.91 -0.07 0.90
CA ASP A 220 -8.97 0.67 0.05
C ASP A 220 -7.66 0.79 0.83
N HIS A 221 -6.57 0.25 0.29
CA HIS A 221 -5.23 0.37 0.86
C HIS A 221 -4.51 1.64 0.39
N GLY A 222 -5.17 2.47 -0.43
CA GLY A 222 -4.69 3.77 -0.85
C GLY A 222 -3.56 3.70 -1.86
N ALA A 223 -2.77 4.78 -1.89
CA ALA A 223 -1.62 4.92 -2.75
C ALA A 223 -0.53 3.89 -2.39
N MET A 224 -0.05 3.16 -3.38
CA MET A 224 0.99 2.16 -3.22
C MET A 224 2.09 2.37 -4.27
N HIS A 225 3.32 1.97 -3.93
CA HIS A 225 4.47 2.02 -4.84
C HIS A 225 4.66 3.40 -5.50
N MET A 226 4.68 4.47 -4.70
CA MET A 226 4.95 5.81 -5.22
C MET A 226 6.29 5.87 -5.96
N HIS A 227 6.28 6.46 -7.15
CA HIS A 227 7.44 6.49 -8.04
C HIS A 227 7.40 7.70 -8.97
N ALA A 228 8.57 8.22 -9.34
CA ALA A 228 8.68 9.27 -10.35
C ALA A 228 8.93 8.68 -11.76
N PRO A 229 8.44 9.33 -12.84
CA PRO A 229 8.71 8.93 -14.20
C PRO A 229 10.21 8.88 -14.56
N ALA A 230 10.55 8.09 -15.58
CA ALA A 230 11.93 7.91 -16.05
C ALA A 230 12.68 9.22 -16.34
N LYS A 231 11.97 10.21 -16.90
CA LYS A 231 12.52 11.54 -17.19
C LYS A 231 12.94 12.26 -15.92
N ASP A 232 12.11 12.23 -14.88
CA ASP A 232 12.39 12.92 -13.62
C ASP A 232 13.53 12.23 -12.85
N ILE A 233 13.59 10.89 -12.91
CA ILE A 233 14.71 10.12 -12.37
C ILE A 233 16.03 10.52 -13.01
N ARG A 234 16.10 10.61 -14.35
CA ARG A 234 17.29 11.10 -15.05
C ARG A 234 17.65 12.54 -14.68
N ASN A 235 16.66 13.35 -14.30
CA ASN A 235 16.83 14.74 -13.89
C ASN A 235 17.07 14.91 -12.37
N GLY A 236 17.55 13.86 -11.70
CA GLY A 236 17.97 13.90 -10.30
C GLY A 236 16.82 13.92 -9.30
N PHE A 237 15.67 13.30 -9.61
CA PHE A 237 14.53 13.24 -8.71
C PHE A 237 14.89 12.68 -7.33
N ILE A 238 15.64 11.56 -7.27
CA ILE A 238 16.01 10.92 -6.01
C ILE A 238 16.84 11.88 -5.14
N GLN A 239 17.81 12.58 -5.70
CA GLN A 239 18.61 13.57 -4.96
C GLN A 239 17.74 14.69 -4.41
N LYS A 240 16.80 15.21 -5.20
CA LYS A 240 15.84 16.23 -4.77
C LYS A 240 14.92 15.73 -3.65
N GLN A 241 14.45 14.48 -3.76
CA GLN A 241 13.65 13.84 -2.73
C GLN A 241 14.41 13.68 -1.41
N TYR A 242 15.64 13.16 -1.46
CA TYR A 242 16.47 13.00 -0.27
C TYR A 242 16.93 14.32 0.34
N ALA A 243 17.05 15.39 -0.46
CA ALA A 243 17.32 16.74 0.04
C ALA A 243 16.19 17.31 0.92
N LEU A 244 14.99 16.69 0.92
CA LEU A 244 13.91 17.05 1.84
C LEU A 244 14.15 16.58 3.28
N GLN A 245 15.10 15.69 3.53
CA GLN A 245 15.36 15.19 4.90
C GLN A 245 15.90 16.32 5.78
N GLY A 246 15.12 16.68 6.81
CA GLY A 246 15.42 17.81 7.70
C GLY A 246 14.97 19.17 7.17
N HIS A 247 14.43 19.25 5.95
CA HIS A 247 13.92 20.49 5.39
C HIS A 247 12.78 21.02 6.26
N LYS A 248 12.89 22.28 6.69
CA LYS A 248 12.02 22.88 7.70
C LYS A 248 11.87 22.07 8.99
N GLY A 249 12.91 21.35 9.41
CA GLY A 249 12.84 20.46 10.57
C GLY A 249 11.85 19.29 10.40
N THR A 250 11.46 18.98 9.15
CA THR A 250 10.59 17.86 8.78
C THR A 250 11.42 16.75 8.15
N TRP A 251 11.12 15.52 8.53
CA TRP A 251 11.76 14.29 8.08
C TRP A 251 10.69 13.38 7.49
N TRP A 252 11.09 12.55 6.53
CA TRP A 252 10.14 11.76 5.75
C TRP A 252 10.55 10.30 5.73
N THR A 253 9.59 9.42 6.01
CA THR A 253 9.73 7.97 5.88
C THR A 253 8.51 7.39 5.16
N GLY A 254 8.33 6.08 5.22
CA GLY A 254 7.24 5.38 4.54
C GLY A 254 7.63 4.89 3.16
N GLY A 255 6.63 4.39 2.43
CA GLY A 255 6.83 3.71 1.16
C GLY A 255 7.34 4.62 0.03
N ALA A 256 7.09 5.93 0.11
CA ALA A 256 7.59 6.90 -0.87
C ALA A 256 9.10 7.19 -0.77
N PHE A 257 9.72 6.96 0.39
CA PHE A 257 11.16 7.22 0.63
C PHE A 257 11.98 5.93 0.76
N SER A 258 11.35 4.89 1.28
CA SER A 258 11.86 3.53 1.31
C SER A 258 11.04 2.68 0.34
N HIS A 259 10.31 1.67 0.82
CA HIS A 259 9.39 0.83 0.07
C HIS A 259 8.29 0.31 1.01
N GLN A 260 7.16 -0.15 0.45
CA GLN A 260 5.97 -0.62 1.19
C GLN A 260 6.16 -1.95 1.97
N PHE A 261 7.38 -2.47 2.08
CA PHE A 261 7.66 -3.72 2.77
C PHE A 261 8.23 -3.46 4.17
N GLN A 262 7.53 -3.98 5.19
CA GLN A 262 7.78 -3.65 6.60
C GLN A 262 9.25 -3.76 7.02
N ALA A 263 9.94 -4.86 6.69
CA ALA A 263 11.34 -5.03 7.11
C ALA A 263 12.30 -4.04 6.42
N VAL A 264 12.03 -3.67 5.17
CA VAL A 264 12.84 -2.69 4.42
C VAL A 264 12.57 -1.29 4.95
N LEU A 265 11.31 -0.98 5.25
CA LEU A 265 10.90 0.28 5.86
C LEU A 265 11.55 0.47 7.23
N TRP A 266 11.54 -0.54 8.09
CA TRP A 266 12.19 -0.47 9.40
C TRP A 266 13.71 -0.34 9.32
N ALA A 267 14.36 -1.04 8.37
CA ALA A 267 15.79 -0.87 8.15
C ALA A 267 16.14 0.55 7.67
N PHE A 268 15.25 1.20 6.91
CA PHE A 268 15.41 2.61 6.55
C PHE A 268 15.23 3.52 7.76
N ASP A 269 14.23 3.25 8.61
CA ASP A 269 13.96 4.02 9.83
C ASP A 269 15.12 3.97 10.84
N ASP A 270 15.79 2.83 11.01
CA ASP A 270 16.97 2.71 11.88
C ASP A 270 18.07 3.73 11.53
N ILE A 271 18.29 3.94 10.22
CA ILE A 271 19.25 4.92 9.71
C ILE A 271 18.70 6.34 9.85
N LEU A 272 17.43 6.54 9.49
CA LEU A 272 16.80 7.86 9.45
C LEU A 272 16.68 8.47 10.84
N ILE A 273 16.19 7.71 11.82
CA ILE A 273 15.95 8.17 13.18
C ILE A 273 17.26 8.61 13.83
N THR A 274 18.34 7.86 13.61
CA THR A 274 19.68 8.24 14.10
C THR A 274 20.11 9.61 13.57
N LYS A 275 19.92 9.87 12.27
CA LYS A 275 20.21 11.17 11.65
C LYS A 275 19.26 12.27 12.12
N MET A 276 18.00 11.92 12.32
CA MET A 276 16.98 12.84 12.81
C MET A 276 17.25 13.26 14.25
N LEU A 277 17.82 12.41 15.10
CA LEU A 277 18.04 12.69 16.51
C LEU A 277 19.41 13.31 16.81
N ALA A 278 20.38 13.19 15.92
CA ALA A 278 21.60 14.00 15.92
C ALA A 278 21.29 15.52 15.87
#